data_AF-A0A838P9P3-F1
#
_entry.id   AF-A0A838P9P3-F1
#
_cell.length_a   1.000
_cell.length_b   1.000
_cell.length_c   1.000
_cell.angle_alpha   90.00
_cell.angle_beta   90.00
_cell.angle_gamma   90.00
#
_symmetry.space_group_name_H-M   'P 1'
#
loop_
_entity.id
_entity.type
_entity.pdbx_description
1 polymer ?
#
loop_
_entity_poly.entity_id
_entity_poly.type
_entity_poly.pdbx_seq_one_letter_code
_entity_poly.pdbx_strand_id
1 'polypeptide(L)' 'MDKGVSYLVELEHQCCPFLKFNITVEPGDGPVWLEMTGPQGTKEFLAEVFN' A
#
# COMPACT_ATOMS: atom_id res chain seq x y z
N MET A 1 -12.93 13.71 -8.65
CA MET A 1 -11.63 13.06 -8.90
C MET A 1 -11.42 12.08 -7.78
N ASP A 2 -11.74 10.82 -8.03
CA ASP A 2 -11.58 9.76 -7.04
C ASP A 2 -10.09 9.55 -6.82
N LYS A 3 -9.64 9.74 -5.57
CA LYS A 3 -8.23 9.57 -5.24
C LYS A 3 -7.94 8.06 -5.20
N GLY A 4 -7.13 7.60 -6.15
CA GLY A 4 -6.80 6.18 -6.32
C GLY A 4 -5.52 5.76 -5.58
N VAL A 5 -5.03 4.56 -5.91
CA VAL A 5 -3.87 3.93 -5.27
C VAL A 5 -2.59 4.77 -5.31
N SER A 6 -2.36 5.57 -6.36
CA SER A 6 -1.17 6.43 -6.43
C SER A 6 -1.16 7.49 -5.34
N TYR A 7 -2.31 8.07 -5.03
CA TYR A 7 -2.44 9.08 -3.98
C TYR A 7 -2.19 8.49 -2.59
N LEU A 8 -2.66 7.25 -2.35
CA LEU A 8 -2.35 6.52 -1.12
C LEU A 8 -0.83 6.33 -0.96
N VAL A 9 -0.15 5.87 -2.00
CA VAL A 9 1.30 5.66 -1.98
C VAL A 9 2.05 6.96 -1.68
N GLU A 10 1.64 8.08 -2.28
CA GLU A 10 2.25 9.39 -2.02
C GLU A 10 2.08 9.85 -0.56
N LEU A 11 0.90 9.67 0.02
CA LEU A 11 0.64 10.02 1.41
C LEU A 11 1.42 9.14 2.38
N GLU A 12 1.38 7.82 2.17
CA GLU A 12 2.07 6.88 3.05
C GLU A 12 3.58 6.97 2.90
N HIS A 13 4.11 7.37 1.75
CA HIS A 13 5.54 7.66 1.62
C HIS A 13 5.98 8.82 2.52
N GLN A 14 5.11 9.82 2.73
CA GLN A 14 5.38 10.95 3.62
C GLN A 14 5.21 10.59 5.10
N CYS A 15 4.16 9.86 5.44
CA CYS A 15 3.84 9.48 6.83
C CYS A 15 4.68 8.29 7.33
N CYS A 16 4.85 7.29 6.47
CA CYS A 16 5.40 5.97 6.74
C CYS A 16 6.53 5.63 5.73
N PRO A 17 7.64 6.40 5.68
CA PRO A 17 8.68 6.26 4.66
C PRO A 17 9.41 4.91 4.67
N PHE A 18 9.17 4.06 5.67
CA PHE A 18 9.70 2.70 5.76
C PHE A 18 8.90 1.67 4.95
N LEU A 19 7.68 2.02 4.51
CA LEU A 19 6.83 1.10 3.74
C LEU A 19 7.33 1.00 2.30
N LYS A 20 7.44 -0.24 1.83
CA LYS A 20 7.62 -0.58 0.42
C LYS A 20 6.29 -1.06 -0.14
N PHE A 21 5.94 -0.52 -1.31
CA PHE A 21 4.72 -0.83 -2.04
C PHE A 21 5.05 -1.61 -3.32
N ASN A 22 4.32 -2.69 -3.57
CA ASN A 22 4.22 -3.30 -4.90
C ASN A 22 2.76 -3.22 -5.36
N ILE A 23 2.55 -2.84 -6.61
CA ILE A 23 1.23 -2.83 -7.25
C ILE A 23 1.29 -3.76 -8.45
N THR A 24 0.40 -4.73 -8.48
CA THR A 24 0.26 -5.66 -9.62
C THR A 24 -1.12 -5.48 -10.22
N VAL A 25 -1.18 -5.23 -11.52
CA VAL A 25 -2.44 -5.17 -12.29
C VAL A 25 -2.46 -6.39 -13.20
N GLU A 26 -3.33 -7.35 -12.89
CA GLU A 26 -3.46 -8.56 -13.69
C GLU A 26 -4.17 -8.27 -15.04
N PRO A 27 -3.78 -8.94 -16.13
CA PRO A 27 -4.39 -8.72 -17.44
C PRO A 27 -5.83 -9.26 -17.51
N GLY A 28 -6.58 -8.78 -18.51
CA GLY A 28 -7.89 -9.35 -18.87
C GLY A 28 -8.98 -9.16 -17.81
N ASP A 29 -9.16 -7.92 -17.33
CA ASP A 29 -10.07 -7.57 -16.22
C ASP A 29 -9.75 -8.34 -14.92
N GLY A 30 -8.51 -8.81 -14.80
CA GLY A 30 -7.98 -9.41 -13.59
C GLY A 30 -7.89 -8.41 -12.43
N PRO A 31 -7.68 -8.91 -11.21
CA PRO A 31 -7.63 -8.07 -10.01
C PRO A 31 -6.41 -7.12 -10.02
N VAL A 32 -6.53 -6.07 -9.21
CA VAL A 32 -5.41 -5.23 -8.81
C VAL A 32 -4.98 -5.64 -7.39
N TRP A 33 -3.72 -5.98 -7.23
CA TRP A 33 -3.13 -6.30 -5.93
C TRP A 33 -2.27 -5.14 -5.44
N LEU A 34 -2.41 -4.83 -4.15
CA LEU A 34 -1.53 -3.92 -3.41
C LEU A 34 -0.84 -4.73 -2.32
N GLU A 35 0.48 -4.78 -2.36
CA GLU A 35 1.29 -5.37 -1.30
C GLU A 35 2.06 -4.28 -0.57
N MET A 36 1.99 -4.30 0.76
CA MET A 36 2.70 -3.39 1.64
C MET A 36 3.66 -4.20 2.53
N THR A 37 4.93 -3.84 2.50
CA THR A 37 6.00 -4.53 3.24
C THR A 37 6.92 -3.53 3.92
N GLY A 38 7.75 -3.99 4.84
CA GLY A 38 8.67 -3.13 5.57
C GLY A 38 9.49 -3.91 6.60
N PRO A 39 10.19 -3.22 7.51
CA PRO A 39 10.96 -3.84 8.59
C PRO A 39 10.11 -4.70 9.54
N GLN A 40 10.75 -5.42 10.45
CA GLN A 40 10.07 -6.13 11.53
C GLN A 40 9.13 -5.19 12.29
N GLY A 41 7.91 -5.64 12.59
CA GLY A 41 6.86 -4.82 13.19
C GLY A 41 5.89 -4.19 12.18
N THR A 42 6.18 -4.25 10.87
CA THR A 42 5.31 -3.64 9.84
C THR A 42 3.93 -4.28 9.80
N LYS A 43 3.82 -5.60 10.00
CA LYS A 43 2.52 -6.28 9.92
C LYS A 43 1.59 -5.85 11.06
N GLU A 44 2.15 -5.74 12.26
CA GLU A 44 1.45 -5.28 13.46
C GLU A 44 1.03 -3.82 13.31
N PHE A 45 1.95 -2.96 12.85
CA PHE A 45 1.66 -1.57 12.52
C PHE A 45 0.50 -1.44 11.51
N LEU A 46 0.53 -2.19 10.42
CA LEU A 46 -0.53 -2.14 9.41
C LEU A 46 -1.88 -2.63 9.96
N ALA A 47 -1.87 -3.64 10.83
CA ALA A 47 -3.08 -4.13 11.49
C ALA A 47 -3.69 -3.08 12.45
N GLU A 48 -2.88 -2.20 13.05
CA GLU A 48 -3.38 -1.12 13.89
C GLU A 48 -3.90 0.08 13.08
N VAL A 49 -3.22 0.44 11.99
CA VAL A 49 -3.52 1.64 11.19
C VAL A 49 -4.75 1.47 10.30
N PHE A 50 -5.01 0.26 9.80
CA PHE A 50 -6.10 -0.02 8.84
C PHE A 50 -7.30 -0.76 9.46
N ASN A 51 -7.45 -0.71 10.78
CA ASN A 51 -8.58 -1.32 11.48
C ASN A 51 -9.81 -0.41 11.58
#